data_AF-A0A956XT83-F1
#
_entry.id   AF-A0A956XT83-F1
#
_cell.length_a   1.000
_cell.length_b   1.000
_cell.length_c   1.000
_cell.angle_alpha   90.00
_cell.angle_beta   90.00
_cell.angle_gamma   90.00
#
_symmetry.space_group_name_H-M   'P 1'
#
loop_
_entity.id
_entity.type
_entity.pdbx_description
1 polymer ?
#
loop_
_entity_poly.entity_id
_entity_poly.type
_entity_poly.pdbx_seq_one_letter_code
_entity_poly.pdbx_strand_id
1 'polypeptide(L)'
;MATLSFIIRFDIRAIQVITQNERGDNLDAASYTPSGWEIIETVVEYLKTSHDLLISRVTAERVITKLASAKENAPDMKMEIRGRLVRLGIPGATEISNTELFELLSDHFSRALFRIIWGIKANLAFYSDHSDIEIGKQVILTGDFCEIRHFDTLLEEGLQETCGSEFTVIVQEQKHL
;
A
#
# COMPACT_ATOMS: atom_id res chain seq x y z
N MET A 1 -25.96 2.39 20.16
CA MET A 1 -25.07 3.14 19.27
C MET A 1 -24.17 2.12 18.64
N ALA A 2 -24.19 2.01 17.32
CA ALA A 2 -23.33 1.09 16.60
C ALA A 2 -22.02 1.81 16.25
N THR A 3 -20.88 1.25 16.63
CA THR A 3 -19.56 1.77 16.29
C THR A 3 -19.09 1.18 14.96
N LEU A 4 -18.62 2.04 14.05
CA LEU A 4 -18.02 1.63 12.79
C LEU A 4 -16.50 1.68 12.84
N SER A 5 -15.86 0.75 12.15
CA SER A 5 -14.43 0.76 11.86
C SER A 5 -14.19 0.65 10.36
N PHE A 6 -13.04 1.16 9.92
CA PHE A 6 -12.59 1.03 8.54
C PHE A 6 -11.44 0.02 8.47
N ILE A 7 -11.55 -0.93 7.55
CA ILE A 7 -10.49 -1.87 7.22
C ILE A 7 -10.03 -1.60 5.80
N ILE A 8 -8.74 -1.33 5.64
CA ILE A 8 -8.07 -1.23 4.35
C ILE A 8 -7.28 -2.50 4.14
N ARG A 9 -7.58 -3.21 3.06
CA ARG A 9 -6.81 -4.39 2.62
C ARG A 9 -6.04 -4.04 1.36
N PHE A 10 -4.73 -3.88 1.47
CA PHE A 10 -3.85 -3.56 0.35
C PHE A 10 -3.12 -4.81 -0.13
N ASP A 11 -3.71 -5.49 -1.11
CA ASP A 11 -3.17 -6.74 -1.67
C ASP A 11 -2.65 -6.56 -3.09
N ILE A 12 -2.00 -7.63 -3.60
CA ILE A 12 -1.61 -7.76 -5.00
C ILE A 12 -2.77 -7.51 -5.96
N ARG A 13 -3.99 -7.96 -5.65
CA ARG A 13 -5.12 -7.92 -6.61
C ARG A 13 -5.89 -6.60 -6.64
N ALA A 14 -6.02 -5.95 -5.49
CA ALA A 14 -6.81 -4.73 -5.34
C ALA A 14 -6.51 -4.07 -4.00
N ILE A 15 -6.89 -2.80 -3.89
CA ILE A 15 -7.03 -2.13 -2.60
C ILE A 15 -8.51 -2.20 -2.23
N GLN A 16 -8.85 -2.78 -1.08
CA GLN A 16 -10.22 -2.81 -0.58
C GLN A 16 -10.38 -1.86 0.59
N VAL A 17 -11.45 -1.08 0.59
CA VAL A 17 -11.90 -0.30 1.75
C VAL A 17 -13.21 -0.92 2.21
N ILE A 18 -13.22 -1.41 3.44
CA ILE A 18 -14.33 -2.15 4.04
C ILE A 18 -14.80 -1.37 5.26
N THR A 19 -16.09 -1.12 5.35
CA THR A 19 -16.74 -0.56 6.54
C THR A 19 -17.34 -1.71 7.34
N GLN A 20 -16.94 -1.83 8.60
CA GLN A 20 -17.36 -2.92 9.47
C GLN A 20 -18.03 -2.37 10.73
N ASN A 21 -19.01 -3.11 11.26
CA ASN A 21 -19.58 -2.81 12.58
C ASN A 21 -18.77 -3.47 13.72
N GLU A 22 -19.09 -3.13 14.96
CA GLU A 22 -18.52 -3.73 16.18
C GLU A 22 -18.66 -5.26 16.30
N ARG A 23 -19.57 -5.89 15.54
CA ARG A 23 -19.79 -7.34 15.54
C ARG A 23 -18.92 -8.08 14.53
N GLY A 24 -18.24 -7.34 13.64
CA GLY A 24 -17.46 -7.90 12.56
C GLY A 24 -18.23 -8.06 11.24
N ASP A 25 -19.47 -7.58 11.15
CA ASP A 25 -20.22 -7.65 9.90
C ASP A 25 -19.77 -6.55 8.94
N ASN A 26 -19.46 -6.93 7.70
CA ASN A 26 -19.13 -5.98 6.64
C ASN A 26 -20.42 -5.29 6.17
N LEU A 27 -20.49 -3.98 6.34
CA LEU A 27 -21.63 -3.15 5.93
C LEU A 27 -21.49 -2.64 4.50
N ASP A 28 -20.27 -2.24 4.14
CA ASP A 28 -19.90 -1.82 2.78
C ASP A 28 -18.49 -2.30 2.44
N ALA A 29 -18.24 -2.53 1.15
CA ALA A 29 -16.93 -2.91 0.65
C ALA A 29 -16.73 -2.41 -0.77
N ALA A 30 -15.74 -1.54 -0.96
CA ALA A 30 -15.33 -1.04 -2.26
C ALA A 30 -13.93 -1.55 -2.61
N SER A 31 -13.71 -1.86 -3.89
CA SER A 31 -12.40 -2.29 -4.41
C SER A 31 -11.88 -1.27 -5.43
N TYR A 32 -10.60 -0.93 -5.32
CA TYR A 32 -9.96 0.12 -6.09
C TYR A 32 -8.69 -0.35 -6.78
N THR A 33 -8.34 0.36 -7.84
CA THR A 33 -7.06 0.32 -8.53
C THR A 33 -6.36 1.70 -8.44
N PRO A 34 -5.02 1.77 -8.38
CA PRO A 34 -4.08 0.71 -8.72
C PRO A 34 -3.95 -0.39 -7.66
N SER A 35 -3.65 -1.61 -8.10
CA SER A 35 -3.42 -2.77 -7.21
C SER A 35 -1.92 -2.99 -6.95
N GLY A 36 -1.58 -3.83 -5.96
CA GLY A 36 -0.19 -4.22 -5.72
C GLY A 36 0.49 -4.89 -6.92
N TRP A 37 -0.28 -5.50 -7.82
CA TRP A 37 0.21 -6.05 -9.08
C TRP A 37 0.88 -4.99 -9.96
N GLU A 38 0.26 -3.82 -10.11
CA GLU A 38 0.82 -2.74 -10.92
C GLU A 38 2.16 -2.27 -10.34
N ILE A 39 2.29 -2.23 -9.01
CA ILE A 39 3.54 -1.88 -8.31
C ILE A 39 4.63 -2.91 -8.61
N ILE A 40 4.30 -4.20 -8.49
CA ILE A 40 5.23 -5.29 -8.79
C ILE A 40 5.69 -5.25 -10.25
N GLU A 41 4.76 -5.08 -11.20
CA GLU A 41 5.09 -5.03 -12.63
C GLU A 41 5.98 -3.84 -12.97
N THR A 42 5.72 -2.67 -12.36
CA THR A 42 6.58 -1.50 -12.52
C THR A 42 8.02 -1.79 -12.10
N VAL A 43 8.22 -2.48 -10.97
CA VAL A 43 9.57 -2.86 -10.49
C VAL A 43 10.24 -3.88 -11.43
N VAL A 44 9.48 -4.88 -11.92
CA VAL A 44 10.01 -5.87 -12.88
C VAL A 44 10.45 -5.20 -14.17
N GLU A 45 9.61 -4.33 -14.75
CA GLU A 45 9.94 -3.66 -16.00
C GLU A 45 11.08 -2.64 -15.82
N TYR A 46 11.13 -1.98 -14.66
CA TYR A 46 12.22 -1.06 -14.32
C TYR A 46 13.57 -1.79 -14.29
N LEU A 47 13.69 -2.92 -13.59
CA LEU A 47 14.93 -3.70 -13.53
C LEU A 47 15.31 -4.28 -14.89
N LYS A 48 14.33 -4.68 -15.69
CA LYS A 48 14.56 -5.21 -17.03
C LYS A 48 15.08 -4.13 -17.99
N THR A 49 14.52 -2.92 -17.95
CA THR A 49 14.83 -1.83 -18.89
C THR A 49 16.02 -0.97 -18.44
N SER A 50 16.05 -0.56 -17.18
CA SER A 50 17.09 0.30 -16.62
C SER A 50 18.34 -0.48 -16.18
N HIS A 51 18.19 -1.74 -15.76
CA HIS A 51 19.28 -2.55 -15.21
C HIS A 51 19.67 -3.79 -16.04
N ASP A 52 19.06 -4.01 -17.22
CA ASP A 52 19.28 -5.21 -18.05
C ASP A 52 19.04 -6.52 -17.28
N LEU A 53 18.23 -6.50 -16.22
CA LEU A 53 18.05 -7.62 -15.31
C LEU A 53 16.58 -8.05 -15.25
N LEU A 54 16.27 -9.19 -15.86
CA LEU A 54 14.97 -9.84 -15.72
C LEU A 54 14.90 -10.60 -14.40
N ILE A 55 13.89 -10.28 -13.59
CA ILE A 55 13.62 -10.93 -12.30
C ILE A 55 12.20 -11.49 -12.24
N SER A 56 11.95 -12.39 -11.29
CA SER A 56 10.60 -12.89 -11.01
C SER A 56 9.78 -11.88 -10.20
N ARG A 57 8.45 -11.99 -10.24
CA ARG A 57 7.55 -11.20 -9.38
C ARG A 57 7.84 -11.38 -7.89
N VAL A 58 8.11 -12.61 -7.46
CA VAL A 58 8.48 -12.92 -6.08
C VAL A 58 9.77 -12.19 -5.68
N THR A 59 10.73 -12.06 -6.60
CA THR A 59 11.94 -11.27 -6.38
C THR A 59 11.60 -9.78 -6.29
N ALA A 60 10.74 -9.26 -7.16
CA ALA A 60 10.33 -7.86 -7.17
C ALA A 60 9.58 -7.47 -5.89
N GLU A 61 8.66 -8.32 -5.43
CA GLU A 61 7.96 -8.18 -4.17
C GLU A 61 8.94 -8.14 -2.98
N ARG A 62 9.93 -9.03 -2.95
CA ARG A 62 11.00 -8.98 -1.93
C ARG A 62 11.79 -7.67 -1.96
N VAL A 63 12.06 -7.12 -3.15
CA VAL A 63 12.71 -5.81 -3.30
C VAL A 63 11.83 -4.71 -2.72
N ILE A 64 10.53 -4.72 -3.02
CA ILE A 64 9.55 -3.77 -2.48
C ILE A 64 9.52 -3.86 -0.94
N THR A 65 9.31 -5.04 -0.36
CA THR A 65 9.28 -5.22 1.10
C THR A 65 10.57 -4.73 1.78
N LYS A 66 11.74 -4.89 1.13
CA LYS A 66 13.02 -4.52 1.72
C LYS A 66 13.42 -3.07 1.52
N LEU A 67 13.06 -2.46 0.39
CA LEU A 67 13.56 -1.13 0.01
C LEU A 67 12.47 -0.07 -0.13
N ALA A 68 11.21 -0.42 -0.40
CA ALA A 68 10.16 0.55 -0.67
C ALA A 68 9.84 1.43 0.56
N SER A 69 9.32 2.60 0.24
CA SER A 69 8.90 3.61 1.19
C SER A 69 7.83 4.48 0.58
N ALA A 70 6.87 4.91 1.39
CA ALA A 70 5.86 5.88 0.98
C ALA A 70 6.34 7.34 1.17
N LYS A 71 7.42 7.54 1.94
CA LYS A 71 8.05 8.84 2.17
C LYS A 71 9.54 8.80 1.86
N GLU A 72 10.11 9.97 1.61
CA GLU A 72 11.55 10.12 1.42
C GLU A 72 12.27 9.58 2.66
N ASN A 73 13.06 8.53 2.46
CA ASN A 73 13.83 7.88 3.51
C ASN A 73 15.21 8.52 3.63
N ALA A 74 15.85 8.33 4.78
CA ALA A 74 17.28 8.56 4.89
C ALA A 74 18.01 7.79 3.77
N PRO A 75 18.96 8.42 3.07
CA PRO A 75 19.72 7.77 2.02
C PRO A 75 20.56 6.65 2.64
N ASP A 76 20.71 5.52 1.94
CA ASP A 76 21.77 4.50 2.08
C ASP A 76 21.30 3.03 2.18
N MET A 77 20.01 2.73 2.02
CA MET A 77 19.59 1.33 1.88
C MET A 77 19.80 0.84 0.45
N LYS A 78 20.58 -0.22 0.30
CA LYS A 78 20.80 -0.89 -0.99
C LYS A 78 20.62 -2.40 -0.88
N MET A 79 20.31 -3.02 -2.01
CA MET A 79 20.14 -4.46 -2.09
C MET A 79 20.72 -4.99 -3.40
N GLU A 80 21.55 -6.03 -3.32
CA GLU A 80 21.93 -6.83 -4.48
C GLU A 80 20.73 -7.70 -4.90
N ILE A 81 20.37 -7.61 -6.17
CA ILE A 81 19.30 -8.37 -6.80
C ILE A 81 19.91 -9.29 -7.85
N ARG A 82 19.52 -10.56 -7.82
CA ARG A 82 19.97 -11.56 -8.79
C ARG A 82 18.85 -11.94 -9.74
N GLY A 83 19.22 -12.16 -10.99
CA GLY A 83 18.29 -12.46 -12.06
C GLY A 83 18.98 -12.95 -13.32
N ARG A 84 18.30 -12.81 -14.45
CA ARG A 84 18.82 -13.16 -15.77
C ARG A 84 19.11 -11.89 -16.55
N LEU A 85 20.34 -11.76 -17.06
CA LEU A 85 20.69 -10.62 -17.91
C LEU A 85 19.90 -10.71 -19.21
N VAL A 86 19.20 -9.64 -19.59
CA VAL A 86 18.30 -9.64 -20.76
C VAL A 86 19.10 -9.81 -22.04
N ARG A 87 20.21 -9.06 -22.18
CA ARG A 87 21.08 -9.15 -23.38
C ARG A 87 21.87 -10.46 -23.48
N LEU A 88 22.47 -10.91 -22.38
CA LEU A 88 23.39 -12.06 -22.40
C LEU A 88 22.70 -13.40 -22.15
N GLY A 89 21.49 -13.39 -21.57
CA GLY A 89 20.73 -14.60 -21.29
C GLY A 89 21.27 -15.49 -20.17
N ILE A 90 22.32 -15.05 -19.45
CA ILE A 90 22.99 -15.77 -18.36
C ILE A 90 22.63 -15.15 -16.98
N PRO A 91 22.86 -15.86 -15.87
CA PRO A 91 22.69 -15.30 -14.53
C PRO A 91 23.56 -14.05 -14.32
N GLY A 92 23.00 -13.05 -13.65
CA GLY A 92 23.69 -11.81 -13.30
C GLY A 92 23.07 -11.15 -12.07
N ALA A 93 23.64 -10.02 -11.67
CA ALA A 93 23.20 -9.25 -10.51
C ALA A 93 23.31 -7.73 -10.78
N THR A 94 22.47 -6.96 -10.09
CA THR A 94 22.55 -5.50 -10.01
C THR A 94 22.33 -5.04 -8.57
N GLU A 95 22.67 -3.80 -8.25
CA GLU A 95 22.38 -3.17 -6.97
C GLU A 95 21.33 -2.07 -7.19
N ILE A 96 20.24 -2.09 -6.40
CA ILE A 96 19.22 -1.02 -6.42
C ILE A 96 19.19 -0.32 -5.06
N SER A 97 18.89 0.99 -5.06
CA SER A 97 18.76 1.79 -3.84
C SER A 97 17.30 2.04 -3.45
N ASN A 98 17.08 2.37 -2.17
CA ASN A 98 15.76 2.81 -1.70
C ASN A 98 15.31 4.13 -2.34
N THR A 99 16.24 5.05 -2.62
CA THR A 99 15.92 6.34 -3.28
C THR A 99 15.38 6.12 -4.68
N GLU A 100 16.05 5.29 -5.47
CA GLU A 100 15.61 4.92 -6.82
C GLU A 100 14.24 4.25 -6.82
N LEU A 101 14.00 3.35 -5.86
CA LEU A 101 12.71 2.69 -5.72
C LEU A 101 11.60 3.65 -5.24
N PHE A 102 11.94 4.60 -4.37
CA PHE A 102 11.02 5.65 -3.92
C PHE A 102 10.58 6.54 -5.08
N GLU A 103 11.51 7.04 -5.90
CA GLU A 103 11.20 7.84 -7.07
C GLU A 103 10.31 7.08 -8.06
N LEU A 104 10.62 5.80 -8.30
CA LEU A 104 9.84 4.92 -9.18
C LEU A 104 8.40 4.71 -8.69
N LEU A 105 8.19 4.54 -7.38
CA LEU A 105 6.90 4.13 -6.82
C LEU A 105 6.07 5.27 -6.22
N SER A 106 6.60 6.49 -6.16
CA SER A 106 5.92 7.66 -5.55
C SER A 106 4.53 7.92 -6.14
N ASP A 107 4.37 7.84 -7.47
CA ASP A 107 3.06 8.00 -8.13
C ASP A 107 2.08 6.87 -7.76
N HIS A 108 2.59 5.63 -7.69
CA HIS A 108 1.76 4.48 -7.32
C HIS A 108 1.21 4.62 -5.90
N PHE A 109 2.04 5.00 -4.93
CA PHE A 109 1.59 5.21 -3.55
C PHE A 109 0.66 6.40 -3.42
N SER A 110 0.92 7.51 -4.13
CA SER A 110 0.03 8.67 -4.16
C SER A 110 -1.36 8.32 -4.72
N ARG A 111 -1.42 7.53 -5.79
CA ARG A 111 -2.68 7.04 -6.38
C ARG A 111 -3.41 6.07 -5.45
N ALA A 112 -2.69 5.15 -4.82
CA ALA A 112 -3.25 4.23 -3.83
C ALA A 112 -3.87 4.99 -2.66
N LEU A 113 -3.12 5.93 -2.09
CA LEU A 113 -3.54 6.81 -1.01
C LEU A 113 -4.82 7.58 -1.37
N PHE A 114 -4.84 8.22 -2.55
CA PHE A 114 -6.01 8.96 -3.02
C PHE A 114 -7.27 8.08 -3.08
N ARG A 115 -7.16 6.85 -3.58
CA ARG A 115 -8.29 5.91 -3.67
C ARG A 115 -8.80 5.49 -2.30
N ILE A 116 -7.90 5.19 -1.38
CA ILE A 116 -8.23 4.81 0.00
C ILE A 116 -8.99 5.94 0.69
N ILE A 117 -8.41 7.15 0.70
CA ILE A 117 -9.01 8.32 1.34
C ILE A 117 -10.37 8.63 0.72
N TRP A 118 -10.48 8.55 -0.60
CA TRP A 118 -11.75 8.77 -1.29
C TRP A 118 -12.81 7.76 -0.87
N GLY A 119 -12.46 6.47 -0.75
CA GLY A 119 -13.38 5.43 -0.30
C GLY A 119 -13.83 5.61 1.15
N ILE A 120 -12.92 5.97 2.05
CA ILE A 120 -13.24 6.29 3.44
C ILE A 120 -14.14 7.52 3.50
N LYS A 121 -13.80 8.61 2.79
CA LYS A 121 -14.60 9.84 2.76
C LYS A 121 -16.03 9.61 2.26
N ALA A 122 -16.22 8.79 1.24
CA ALA A 122 -17.54 8.46 0.73
C ALA A 122 -18.39 7.74 1.80
N ASN A 123 -17.79 6.80 2.53
CA ASN A 123 -18.45 6.11 3.63
C ASN A 123 -18.73 7.04 4.82
N LEU A 124 -17.77 7.89 5.20
CA LEU A 124 -17.96 8.88 6.26
C LEU A 124 -19.16 9.78 5.97
N ALA A 125 -19.28 10.30 4.75
CA ALA A 125 -20.40 11.16 4.36
C ALA A 125 -21.75 10.41 4.46
N PHE A 126 -21.79 9.14 4.03
CA PHE A 126 -23.01 8.33 4.08
C PHE A 126 -23.45 8.01 5.52
N TYR A 127 -22.52 7.60 6.39
CA TYR A 127 -22.86 7.18 7.75
C TYR A 127 -23.00 8.35 8.73
N SER A 128 -22.37 9.50 8.47
CA SER A 128 -22.52 10.69 9.33
C SER A 128 -23.94 11.25 9.37
N ASP A 129 -24.76 10.97 8.36
CA ASP A 129 -26.17 11.36 8.32
C ASP A 129 -27.05 10.54 9.29
N HIS A 130 -26.51 9.47 9.90
CA HIS A 130 -27.22 8.56 10.79
C HIS A 130 -26.85 8.81 12.26
N SER A 131 -27.81 9.27 13.07
CA SER A 131 -27.57 9.70 14.46
C SER A 131 -27.35 8.56 15.46
N ASP A 132 -27.67 7.32 15.10
CA ASP A 132 -27.49 6.12 15.91
C ASP A 132 -26.14 5.41 15.68
N ILE A 133 -25.35 5.93 14.75
CA ILE A 133 -24.05 5.41 14.35
C ILE A 133 -22.93 6.31 14.88
N GLU A 134 -21.98 5.70 15.57
CA GLU A 134 -20.74 6.34 15.98
C GLU A 134 -19.62 5.90 15.05
N ILE A 135 -18.93 6.85 14.43
CA ILE A 135 -17.79 6.56 13.56
C ILE A 135 -16.54 6.43 14.43
N GLY A 136 -15.99 5.21 14.49
CA GLY A 136 -14.70 4.97 15.11
C GLY A 136 -13.58 5.68 14.35
N LYS A 137 -12.65 6.27 15.10
CA LYS A 137 -11.47 6.95 14.57
C LYS A 137 -10.31 6.00 14.23
N GLN A 138 -10.54 4.69 14.28
CA GLN A 138 -9.52 3.69 13.99
C GLN A 138 -9.67 3.17 12.57
N VAL A 139 -8.55 3.15 11.86
CA VAL A 139 -8.44 2.55 10.52
C VAL A 139 -7.45 1.41 10.61
N ILE A 140 -7.88 0.21 10.27
CA ILE A 140 -7.02 -0.98 10.27
C ILE A 140 -6.43 -1.13 8.86
N LEU A 141 -5.11 -1.08 8.73
CA LEU A 141 -4.40 -1.34 7.49
C LEU A 141 -3.82 -2.76 7.51
N THR A 142 -4.17 -3.58 6.53
CA THR A 142 -3.72 -4.97 6.40
C THR A 142 -3.49 -5.33 4.92
N GLY A 143 -3.06 -6.57 4.64
CA GLY A 143 -2.74 -7.06 3.30
C GLY A 143 -1.24 -7.05 2.98
N ASP A 144 -0.88 -7.53 1.80
CA ASP A 144 0.52 -7.77 1.38
C ASP A 144 1.41 -6.51 1.42
N PHE A 145 0.82 -5.33 1.22
CA PHE A 145 1.54 -4.05 1.11
C PHE A 145 1.34 -3.13 2.34
N CYS A 146 0.77 -3.64 3.44
CA CYS A 146 0.55 -2.83 4.64
C CYS A 146 1.85 -2.45 5.38
N GLU A 147 2.93 -3.22 5.19
CA GLU A 147 4.22 -3.03 5.85
C GLU A 147 5.17 -2.08 5.11
N ILE A 148 4.70 -1.42 4.05
CA ILE A 148 5.50 -0.42 3.35
C ILE A 148 5.83 0.71 4.33
N ARG A 149 7.12 1.00 4.47
CA ARG A 149 7.61 2.02 5.38
C ARG A 149 6.90 3.36 5.16
N HIS A 150 6.44 3.94 6.27
CA HIS A 150 5.77 5.23 6.33
C HIS A 150 4.45 5.33 5.55
N PHE A 151 3.90 4.23 5.03
CA PHE A 151 2.62 4.25 4.35
C PHE A 151 1.46 4.51 5.31
N ASP A 152 1.54 3.94 6.52
CA ASP A 152 0.66 4.24 7.65
C ASP A 152 0.67 5.72 8.01
N THR A 153 1.85 6.32 8.20
CA THR A 153 1.99 7.74 8.52
C THR A 153 1.47 8.63 7.39
N LEU A 154 1.77 8.29 6.14
CA LEU A 154 1.26 9.01 4.97
C LEU A 154 -0.27 8.94 4.89
N LEU A 155 -0.85 7.79 5.25
CA LEU A 155 -2.29 7.59 5.28
C LEU A 155 -2.96 8.40 6.38
N GLU A 156 -2.41 8.42 7.59
CA GLU A 156 -2.90 9.25 8.70
C GLU A 156 -2.93 10.73 8.32
N GLU A 157 -1.83 11.24 7.75
CA GLU A 157 -1.72 12.63 7.30
C GLU A 157 -2.76 12.96 6.21
N GLY A 158 -2.90 12.10 5.19
CA GLY A 158 -3.86 12.32 4.13
C GLY A 158 -5.31 12.27 4.61
N LEU A 159 -5.62 11.38 5.56
CA LEU A 159 -6.94 11.32 6.21
C LEU A 159 -7.20 12.58 7.05
N GLN A 160 -6.23 13.03 7.83
CA GLN A 160 -6.32 14.25 8.62
C GLN A 160 -6.57 15.47 7.72
N GLU A 161 -5.81 15.61 6.63
CA GLU A 161 -5.94 16.72 5.68
C GLU A 161 -7.30 16.72 4.96
N THR A 162 -7.78 15.54 4.55
CA THR A 162 -8.96 15.45 3.68
C THR A 162 -10.28 15.35 4.45
N CYS A 163 -10.26 14.70 5.62
CA CYS A 163 -11.45 14.39 6.42
C CYS A 163 -11.54 15.24 7.69
N GLY A 164 -10.48 15.98 8.06
CA GLY A 164 -10.45 16.89 9.22
C GLY A 164 -10.60 16.20 10.59
N SER A 165 -10.53 14.87 10.62
CA SER A 165 -10.68 14.04 11.82
C SER A 165 -9.39 13.29 12.09
N GLU A 166 -8.96 13.27 13.36
CA GLU A 166 -7.80 12.51 13.79
C GLU A 166 -8.12 11.02 13.71
N PHE A 167 -7.71 10.38 12.61
CA PHE A 167 -7.73 8.93 12.47
C PHE A 167 -6.40 8.36 12.96
N THR A 168 -6.47 7.22 13.67
CA THR A 168 -5.30 6.41 14.01
C THR A 168 -5.27 5.20 13.11
N VAL A 169 -4.19 5.03 12.35
CA VAL A 169 -3.98 3.87 11.50
C VAL A 169 -3.24 2.80 12.29
N ILE A 170 -3.82 1.60 12.34
CA ILE A 170 -3.25 0.43 13.00
C ILE A 170 -2.87 -0.57 11.92
N VAL A 171 -1.58 -0.83 11.77
CA VAL A 171 -1.08 -1.87 10.86
C VAL A 171 -1.27 -3.23 11.51
N GLN A 172 -1.98 -4.13 10.84
CA GLN A 172 -2.21 -5.51 11.27
C GLN A 172 -1.56 -6.47 10.28
N GLU A 173 -0.44 -7.06 10.71
CA GLU A 173 0.25 -8.11 9.97
C GLU A 173 -0.65 -9.34 9.79
N GLN A 174 -0.75 -9.82 8.55
CA GLN A 174 -1.27 -11.16 8.30
C GLN A 174 -0.15 -12.14 8.68
N LYS A 175 -0.15 -12.64 9.93
CA LYS A 175 0.64 -13.84 10.24
C LYS A 175 0.11 -14.96 9.37
N HIS A 176 0.83 -15.29 8.30
CA HIS A 176 0.63 -16.54 7.57
C HIS A 176 0.72 -17.68 8.59
N LEU A 177 -0.44 -18.29 8.89
CA LEU A 177 -0.57 -19.56 9.58
C LEU A 177 -0.19 -20.71 8.64
#